data_AF-A0A1R2AVV2-F1
#
_entry.id   AF-A0A1R2AVV2-F1
#
_cell.length_a   1.000
_cell.length_b   1.000
_cell.length_c   1.000
_cell.angle_alpha   90.00
_cell.angle_beta   90.00
_cell.angle_gamma   90.00
#
_symmetry.space_group_name_H-M   'P 1'
#
loop_
_entity.id
_entity.type
_entity.pdbx_description
1 polymer ?
#
loop_
_entity_poly.entity_id
_entity_poly.type
_entity_poly.pdbx_seq_one_letter_code
_entity_poly.pdbx_strand_id
1 'polypeptide(L)'
;MSDTLTENSITKILNKLPNKCFPKELPKNIFTLDLLAAKLDDYLSLWLTTKNHIEDSFKLKKPITEPIKPLTESIKSLTEPIKPLTKPIKPLTEPIKPSPNLESSNKPSETYQSSTLPPIQNFISISPTNQVNNSILSLNPSIISTYSQAPLIHTEPIYFTQPPVINKSYINPEINFENRDKNVTMKCLHGHNLEWSYKALIENFLIFKKIYVNCEVCKCKLCKPCWNCNICKYYVCEDCGRSNGFIGVKILCEKGHDLRWKCNVSTVNMRMFKQSYWTCAVCKGTGNCEVWHCSLCFYSICKKCGTSRGVNAVEMSNSCIKGHTLNLVNDKNKTCSQCQTSIKDKHYSCGICPYIICKKCYRFADLAIPQLAILSCPSSHLLRWVDYRVFRCNICRLSHREGNFTCKICNFDVCSECSDYLEYINYYCIEKFDSNYHPFQYMLVNGNKSLLPKCSRCCNIFTSSCGIFACQYCKICLCIDCFKNWNEVNYRPR
;
A
#
# COMPACT_ATOMS: atom_id res chain seq x y z
N MET A 1 15.05 44.77 -30.89
CA MET A 1 15.46 44.31 -32.23
C MET A 1 15.23 42.81 -32.25
N SER A 2 14.18 42.37 -32.92
CA SER A 2 13.73 40.97 -32.97
C SER A 2 14.39 40.28 -34.15
N ASP A 3 15.48 39.57 -33.90
CA ASP A 3 16.09 38.72 -34.92
C ASP A 3 15.24 37.45 -35.07
N THR A 4 14.62 37.31 -36.24
CA THR A 4 13.86 36.13 -36.63
C THR A 4 14.83 34.97 -36.85
N LEU A 5 14.74 33.95 -36.00
CA LEU A 5 15.43 32.68 -36.21
C LEU A 5 14.87 32.03 -37.49
N THR A 6 15.66 32.06 -38.56
CA THR A 6 15.32 31.34 -39.80
C THR A 6 15.27 29.83 -39.55
N GLU A 7 14.42 29.13 -40.29
CA GLU A 7 14.25 27.68 -40.25
C GLU A 7 15.60 26.94 -40.33
N ASN A 8 16.53 27.46 -41.14
CA ASN A 8 17.90 26.95 -41.29
C ASN A 8 18.74 27.00 -40.01
N SER A 9 18.52 27.99 -39.13
CA SER A 9 19.23 28.10 -37.85
C SER A 9 18.77 27.03 -36.86
N ILE A 10 17.48 26.67 -36.89
CA ILE A 10 16.89 25.64 -36.03
C ILE A 10 17.37 24.25 -36.45
N THR A 11 17.41 23.96 -37.75
CA THR A 11 17.93 22.67 -38.27
C THR A 11 19.41 22.47 -37.91
N LYS A 12 20.22 23.54 -37.93
CA LYS A 12 21.64 23.50 -37.51
C LYS A 12 21.82 23.20 -36.02
N ILE A 13 20.91 23.67 -35.16
CA ILE A 13 20.93 23.40 -33.72
C ILE A 13 20.50 21.96 -33.44
N LEU A 14 19.44 21.49 -34.11
CA LEU A 14 18.93 20.12 -33.95
C LEU A 14 19.95 19.06 -34.38
N ASN A 15 20.72 19.31 -35.44
CA ASN A 15 21.77 18.39 -35.92
C ASN A 15 23.02 18.31 -35.02
N LYS A 16 23.14 19.17 -34.00
CA LYS A 16 24.26 19.14 -33.03
C LYS A 16 23.92 18.41 -31.73
N LEU A 17 22.68 17.98 -31.53
CA LEU A 17 22.28 17.26 -30.32
C LEU A 17 22.56 15.74 -30.45
N PRO A 18 23.04 15.08 -29.39
CA PRO A 18 23.38 13.65 -29.45
C PRO A 18 22.13 12.77 -29.67
N ASN A 19 22.24 11.82 -30.61
CA ASN A 19 21.20 10.94 -31.18
C ASN A 19 20.43 10.02 -30.20
N LYS A 20 20.51 10.19 -28.87
CA LYS A 20 19.89 9.29 -27.88
C LYS A 20 18.60 9.83 -27.23
N CYS A 21 18.09 10.99 -27.62
CA CYS A 21 17.00 11.64 -26.89
C CYS A 21 15.68 11.86 -27.64
N PHE A 22 15.48 11.33 -28.86
CA PHE A 22 14.18 11.45 -29.54
C PHE A 22 13.72 10.15 -30.23
N PRO A 23 12.40 9.85 -30.19
CA PRO A 23 11.82 8.73 -30.93
C PRO A 23 11.95 8.95 -32.44
N LYS A 24 12.18 7.87 -33.19
CA LYS A 24 12.57 7.89 -34.61
C LYS A 24 11.51 8.41 -35.58
N GLU A 25 10.27 8.64 -35.17
CA GLU A 25 9.22 9.17 -36.05
C GLU A 25 8.30 10.13 -35.29
N LEU A 26 8.26 11.40 -35.73
CA LEU A 26 7.23 12.37 -35.33
C LEU A 26 6.12 12.38 -36.39
N PRO A 27 4.82 12.42 -36.00
CA PRO A 27 3.73 12.57 -36.94
C PRO A 27 3.78 13.95 -37.61
N LYS A 28 3.72 13.96 -38.94
CA LYS A 28 3.96 15.13 -39.82
C LYS A 28 2.88 16.21 -39.81
N ASN A 29 1.98 16.28 -38.82
CA ASN A 29 0.91 17.29 -38.84
C ASN A 29 0.66 17.95 -37.48
N ILE A 30 0.76 19.29 -37.52
CA ILE A 30 0.25 20.30 -36.60
C ILE A 30 0.95 20.37 -35.23
N PHE A 31 2.10 21.04 -35.22
CA PHE A 31 2.51 21.88 -34.10
C PHE A 31 2.69 23.30 -34.65
N THR A 32 1.97 24.28 -34.11
CA THR A 32 2.24 25.70 -34.41
C THR A 32 3.62 26.06 -33.85
N LEU A 33 4.35 26.91 -34.56
CA LEU A 33 5.67 27.44 -34.14
C LEU A 33 5.63 27.98 -32.70
N ASP A 34 4.51 28.57 -32.29
CA ASP A 34 4.28 29.10 -30.94
C ASP A 34 4.31 28.03 -29.85
N LEU A 35 3.75 26.84 -30.11
CA LEU A 35 3.73 25.74 -29.15
C LEU A 35 5.11 25.10 -29.00
N LEU A 36 5.92 25.14 -30.06
CA LEU A 36 7.30 24.65 -30.05
C LEU A 36 8.22 25.64 -29.32
N ALA A 37 8.02 26.94 -29.53
CA ALA A 37 8.71 28.00 -28.80
C ALA A 37 8.43 27.96 -27.30
N ALA A 38 7.15 27.83 -26.90
CA ALA A 38 6.76 27.72 -25.48
C ALA A 38 7.41 26.51 -24.80
N LYS A 39 7.44 25.35 -25.46
CA LYS A 39 8.14 24.17 -24.92
C LYS A 39 9.64 24.38 -24.83
N LEU A 40 10.25 25.09 -25.78
CA LEU A 40 11.69 25.37 -25.75
C LEU A 40 12.05 26.27 -24.56
N ASP A 41 11.23 27.28 -24.26
CA ASP A 41 11.39 28.16 -23.11
C ASP A 41 11.25 27.42 -21.77
N ASP A 42 10.30 26.48 -21.68
CA ASP A 42 10.16 25.60 -20.52
C ASP A 42 11.42 24.73 -20.31
N TYR A 43 11.97 24.16 -21.39
CA TYR A 43 13.20 23.36 -21.33
C TYR A 43 14.43 24.19 -20.97
N LEU A 44 14.55 25.40 -21.51
CA LEU A 44 15.64 26.35 -21.18
C LEU A 44 15.58 26.77 -19.71
N SER A 45 14.39 27.08 -19.21
CA SER A 45 14.18 27.45 -17.80
C SER A 45 14.54 26.30 -16.85
N LEU A 46 14.15 25.07 -17.21
CA LEU A 46 14.51 23.87 -16.44
C LEU A 46 16.02 23.60 -16.46
N TRP A 47 16.66 23.76 -17.61
CA TRP A 47 18.10 23.57 -17.76
C TRP A 47 18.91 24.60 -16.96
N LEU A 48 18.53 25.89 -17.03
CA LEU A 48 19.18 26.96 -16.25
C LEU A 48 19.04 26.74 -14.74
N THR A 49 17.85 26.33 -14.28
CA THR A 49 17.61 26.01 -12.86
C THR A 49 18.49 24.85 -12.41
N THR A 50 18.59 23.80 -13.23
CA THR A 50 19.41 22.62 -12.94
C THR A 50 20.91 22.97 -12.91
N LYS A 51 21.37 23.80 -13.86
CA LYS A 51 22.76 24.28 -13.91
C LYS A 51 23.13 25.07 -12.67
N ASN A 52 22.29 26.01 -12.24
CA ASN A 52 22.53 26.81 -11.02
C ASN A 52 22.60 25.92 -9.78
N HIS A 53 21.71 24.93 -9.67
CA HIS A 53 21.73 23.96 -8.56
C HIS A 53 23.02 23.12 -8.52
N ILE A 54 23.53 22.74 -9.70
CA ILE A 54 24.80 22.02 -9.81
C ILE A 54 25.95 22.92 -9.39
N GLU A 55 26.02 24.16 -9.89
CA GLU A 55 27.06 25.13 -9.54
C GLU A 55 27.08 25.45 -8.03
N ASP A 56 25.90 25.62 -7.42
CA ASP A 56 25.78 25.84 -5.98
C ASP A 56 26.22 24.60 -5.17
N SER A 57 25.92 23.39 -5.65
CA SER A 57 26.39 22.15 -5.03
C SER A 57 27.92 21.98 -5.10
N PHE A 58 28.55 22.50 -6.16
CA PHE A 58 30.02 22.52 -6.28
C PHE A 58 30.66 23.60 -5.41
N LYS A 59 30.04 24.78 -5.28
CA LYS A 59 30.48 25.81 -4.32
C LYS A 59 30.42 25.30 -2.87
N LEU A 60 29.43 24.48 -2.53
CA LEU A 60 29.29 23.89 -1.20
C LEU A 60 30.31 22.77 -0.87
N LYS A 61 30.90 22.13 -1.89
CA LYS A 61 31.94 21.08 -1.69
C LYS A 61 33.34 21.65 -1.44
N LYS A 62 33.61 22.88 -1.88
CA LYS A 62 34.89 23.58 -1.66
C LYS A 62 35.25 23.80 -0.18
N PRO A 63 34.32 24.19 0.72
CA PRO A 63 34.64 24.34 2.15
C PRO A 63 34.81 23.02 2.91
N ILE A 64 34.40 21.87 2.35
CA ILE A 64 34.53 20.57 3.03
C ILE A 64 35.91 19.95 2.81
N THR A 65 36.64 20.35 1.75
CA THR A 65 37.94 19.77 1.42
C THR A 65 39.10 20.35 2.24
N GLU A 66 38.99 21.57 2.76
CA GLU A 66 40.00 22.16 3.65
C GLU A 66 40.12 21.48 5.03
N PRO A 67 39.04 21.18 5.77
CA PRO A 67 39.13 20.53 7.07
C PRO A 67 39.47 19.02 7.03
N ILE A 68 39.42 18.36 5.87
CA ILE A 68 39.73 16.91 5.74
C ILE A 68 41.24 16.65 5.53
N LYS A 69 42.00 17.66 5.09
CA LYS A 69 43.44 17.53 4.82
C LYS A 69 44.26 17.15 6.08
N PRO A 70 44.03 17.76 7.26
CA PRO A 70 44.72 17.38 8.50
C PRO A 70 44.39 15.96 8.97
N LEU A 71 43.13 15.51 8.76
CA LEU A 71 42.69 14.15 9.10
C LEU A 71 43.39 13.08 8.25
N THR A 72 43.65 13.39 6.99
CA THR A 72 44.34 12.47 6.07
C THR A 72 45.82 12.31 6.46
N GLU A 73 46.46 13.37 6.94
CA GLU A 73 47.83 13.33 7.45
C GLU A 73 47.93 12.56 8.79
N SER A 74 46.97 12.74 9.70
CA SER A 74 46.88 11.96 10.95
C SER A 74 46.65 10.46 10.70
N ILE A 75 45.85 10.08 9.70
CA ILE A 75 45.66 8.65 9.36
C ILE A 75 46.94 8.05 8.74
N LYS A 76 47.70 8.84 7.97
CA LYS A 76 49.00 8.42 7.41
C LYS A 76 50.04 8.18 8.50
N SER A 77 50.12 9.03 9.52
CA SER A 77 51.05 8.84 10.64
C SER A 77 50.71 7.62 11.49
N LEU A 78 49.43 7.25 11.59
CA LEU A 78 48.97 6.05 12.30
C LEU A 78 49.20 4.75 11.52
N THR A 79 49.31 4.81 10.19
CA THR A 79 49.48 3.61 9.35
C THR A 79 50.94 3.22 9.10
N GLU A 80 51.88 4.16 9.20
CA GLU A 80 53.32 3.88 9.07
C GLU A 80 53.87 2.87 10.10
N PRO A 81 53.51 2.94 11.40
CA PRO A 81 53.98 1.96 12.40
C PRO A 81 53.39 0.55 12.22
N ILE A 82 52.29 0.40 11.47
CA ILE A 82 51.56 -0.87 11.33
C ILE A 82 52.08 -1.69 10.14
N LYS A 83 52.77 -1.06 9.16
CA LYS A 83 53.36 -1.73 8.00
C LYS A 83 54.27 -2.93 8.33
N PRO A 84 55.15 -2.90 9.36
CA PRO A 84 56.02 -4.04 9.68
C PRO A 84 55.27 -5.29 10.13
N LEU A 85 54.07 -5.13 10.72
CA LEU A 85 53.28 -6.24 11.31
C LEU A 85 52.57 -7.10 10.25
N THR A 86 52.52 -6.66 9.00
CA THR A 86 51.87 -7.42 7.90
C THR A 86 52.80 -8.42 7.21
N LYS A 87 54.11 -8.38 7.48
CA LYS A 87 55.08 -9.29 6.85
C LYS A 87 55.10 -10.74 7.35
N PRO A 88 54.75 -11.10 8.61
CA PRO A 88 54.83 -12.50 9.04
C PRO A 88 53.60 -13.37 8.71
N ILE A 89 52.47 -12.79 8.28
CA ILE A 89 51.18 -13.52 8.18
C ILE A 89 51.05 -14.34 6.87
N LYS A 90 52.07 -14.32 6.01
CA LYS A 90 52.00 -14.92 4.66
C LYS A 90 52.08 -16.46 4.53
N PRO A 91 52.53 -17.28 5.51
CA PRO A 91 52.63 -18.73 5.28
C PRO A 91 51.40 -19.55 5.72
N LEU A 92 50.31 -18.93 6.19
CA LEU A 92 49.13 -19.67 6.70
C LEU A 92 48.06 -19.99 5.63
N THR A 93 48.35 -19.76 4.35
CA THR A 93 47.44 -20.09 3.24
C THR A 93 48.08 -21.11 2.31
N GLU A 94 48.19 -22.36 2.76
CA GLU A 94 48.30 -23.51 1.87
C GLU A 94 47.02 -24.37 1.94
N PRO A 95 46.53 -24.88 0.79
CA PRO A 95 45.26 -25.60 0.73
C PRO A 95 45.39 -27.05 1.17
N ILE A 96 44.55 -27.46 2.12
CA ILE A 96 44.36 -28.86 2.52
C ILE A 96 43.71 -29.63 1.36
N LYS A 97 44.38 -30.69 0.88
CA LYS A 97 43.84 -31.65 -0.11
C LYS A 97 42.73 -32.52 0.51
N PRO A 98 41.65 -32.85 -0.22
CA PRO A 98 40.64 -33.79 0.24
C PRO A 98 41.05 -35.26 -0.01
N SER A 99 40.71 -36.12 0.95
CA SER A 99 40.84 -37.59 0.88
C SER A 99 39.59 -38.22 0.24
N PRO A 100 39.70 -39.28 -0.59
CA PRO A 100 38.55 -39.98 -1.13
C PRO A 100 38.31 -41.32 -0.41
N ASN A 101 37.09 -41.53 0.08
CA ASN A 101 36.32 -42.80 0.06
C ASN A 101 35.29 -42.83 1.19
N LEU A 102 34.02 -43.02 0.84
CA LEU A 102 33.17 -44.05 1.44
C LEU A 102 31.88 -44.18 0.62
N GLU A 103 31.84 -45.21 -0.22
CA GLU A 103 30.62 -45.81 -0.74
C GLU A 103 30.01 -46.70 0.35
N SER A 104 28.72 -46.56 0.63
CA SER A 104 27.90 -47.68 1.08
C SER A 104 26.40 -47.44 0.86
N SER A 105 25.86 -48.21 -0.06
CA SER A 105 24.57 -48.92 -0.03
C SER A 105 23.32 -48.17 0.46
N ASN A 106 22.37 -47.95 -0.46
CA ASN A 106 20.94 -47.97 -0.14
C ASN A 106 20.17 -48.74 -1.21
N LYS A 107 19.57 -49.86 -0.81
CA LYS A 107 18.60 -50.65 -1.57
C LYS A 107 17.23 -50.50 -0.86
N PRO A 108 16.10 -50.39 -1.59
CA PRO A 108 14.80 -50.12 -0.99
C PRO A 108 14.10 -51.41 -0.55
N SER A 109 13.45 -51.36 0.61
CA SER A 109 12.51 -52.39 1.04
C SER A 109 11.09 -51.81 1.01
N GLU A 110 10.33 -52.25 0.02
CA GLU A 110 8.87 -52.17 -0.02
C GLU A 110 8.28 -53.24 0.88
N THR A 111 7.52 -52.86 1.91
CA THR A 111 6.32 -53.61 2.35
C THR A 111 5.56 -52.77 3.36
N TYR A 112 4.34 -52.35 3.08
CA TYR A 112 3.30 -52.27 4.11
C TYR A 112 1.92 -52.53 3.49
N GLN A 113 1.23 -53.44 4.16
CA GLN A 113 0.01 -54.10 3.75
C GLN A 113 -1.21 -53.20 3.84
N SER A 114 -2.12 -53.46 2.90
CA SER A 114 -3.49 -52.98 2.81
C SER A 114 -4.33 -53.55 3.96
N SER A 115 -5.06 -52.70 4.68
CA SER A 115 -6.15 -53.09 5.57
C SER A 115 -7.42 -52.32 5.23
N THR A 116 -8.34 -53.05 4.59
CA THR A 116 -9.75 -52.75 4.37
C THR A 116 -10.54 -52.75 5.68
N LEU A 117 -11.51 -51.83 5.83
CA LEU A 117 -12.69 -51.89 6.72
C LEU A 117 -13.69 -50.74 6.32
N PRO A 118 -14.98 -50.78 6.70
CA PRO A 118 -16.11 -51.02 5.79
C PRO A 118 -17.05 -49.78 5.63
N PRO A 119 -18.18 -49.85 4.89
CA PRO A 119 -18.95 -48.68 4.52
C PRO A 119 -19.91 -48.26 5.63
N ILE A 120 -19.91 -46.97 5.98
CA ILE A 120 -20.89 -46.39 6.90
C ILE A 120 -21.92 -45.57 6.13
N GLN A 121 -23.15 -45.84 6.50
CA GLN A 121 -24.42 -45.43 5.91
C GLN A 121 -24.74 -43.94 6.07
N ASN A 122 -25.49 -43.46 5.09
CA ASN A 122 -26.47 -42.37 5.10
C ASN A 122 -26.70 -41.64 6.43
N PHE A 123 -26.37 -40.35 6.45
CA PHE A 123 -27.00 -39.39 7.35
C PHE A 123 -27.83 -38.37 6.58
N ILE A 124 -29.12 -38.41 6.90
CA ILE A 124 -30.17 -37.47 6.55
C ILE A 124 -29.81 -36.09 7.11
N SER A 125 -29.67 -35.08 6.24
CA SER A 125 -29.57 -33.68 6.66
C SER A 125 -30.97 -33.07 6.72
N ILE A 126 -31.52 -32.99 7.92
CA ILE A 126 -32.73 -32.21 8.21
C ILE A 126 -32.32 -30.74 8.28
N SER A 127 -32.78 -29.93 7.32
CA SER A 127 -32.71 -28.46 7.38
C SER A 127 -33.96 -27.93 8.12
N PRO A 128 -33.84 -27.00 9.09
CA PRO A 128 -35.00 -26.28 9.56
C PRO A 128 -35.32 -25.12 8.62
N THR A 129 -36.37 -25.30 7.82
CA THR A 129 -37.10 -24.23 7.13
C THR A 129 -37.76 -23.32 8.16
N ASN A 130 -37.20 -22.14 8.40
CA ASN A 130 -37.94 -21.01 8.95
C ASN A 130 -38.67 -20.31 7.80
N GLN A 131 -39.97 -20.60 7.67
CA GLN A 131 -40.90 -19.81 6.87
C GLN A 131 -40.99 -18.40 7.46
N VAL A 132 -40.48 -17.41 6.73
CA VAL A 132 -40.85 -16.01 6.93
C VAL A 132 -41.98 -15.71 5.96
N ASN A 133 -43.17 -15.44 6.51
CA ASN A 133 -44.32 -14.93 5.80
C ASN A 133 -43.95 -13.61 5.10
N ASN A 134 -43.92 -13.62 3.77
CA ASN A 134 -43.96 -12.42 2.95
C ASN A 134 -45.39 -12.24 2.43
N SER A 135 -46.13 -11.33 3.05
CA SER A 135 -47.36 -10.78 2.48
C SER A 135 -46.99 -9.91 1.28
N ILE A 136 -47.41 -10.35 0.10
CA ILE A 136 -47.34 -9.64 -1.17
C ILE A 136 -48.37 -8.52 -1.14
N LEU A 137 -47.93 -7.27 -1.17
CA LEU A 137 -48.73 -6.14 -1.65
C LEU A 137 -48.34 -5.91 -3.12
N SER A 138 -49.26 -6.28 -4.01
CA SER A 138 -49.20 -5.98 -5.43
C SER A 138 -49.34 -4.47 -5.66
N LEU A 139 -48.34 -3.87 -6.32
CA LEU A 139 -48.47 -2.53 -6.92
C LEU A 139 -48.17 -2.62 -8.41
N ASN A 140 -49.04 -1.94 -9.17
CA ASN A 140 -49.17 -1.88 -10.62
C ASN A 140 -47.86 -1.67 -11.41
N PRO A 141 -47.69 -2.31 -12.57
CA PRO A 141 -46.57 -2.07 -13.47
C PRO A 141 -46.98 -1.10 -14.61
N SER A 142 -46.87 0.21 -14.39
CA SER A 142 -47.06 1.19 -15.49
C SER A 142 -46.20 2.45 -15.33
N ILE A 143 -44.87 2.32 -15.22
CA ILE A 143 -43.95 3.42 -15.57
C ILE A 143 -42.73 2.82 -16.29
N ILE A 144 -42.77 2.87 -17.62
CA ILE A 144 -41.61 2.63 -18.47
C ILE A 144 -40.67 3.83 -18.29
N SER A 145 -39.62 3.65 -17.49
CA SER A 145 -38.49 4.57 -17.41
C SER A 145 -37.42 4.12 -18.40
N THR A 146 -37.26 4.89 -19.47
CA THR A 146 -36.15 4.83 -20.41
C THR A 146 -34.83 5.13 -19.68
N TYR A 147 -34.18 4.09 -19.16
CA TYR A 147 -32.76 4.17 -18.79
C TYR A 147 -31.93 4.11 -20.07
N SER A 148 -31.53 5.29 -20.55
CA SER A 148 -30.48 5.44 -21.54
C SER A 148 -29.19 4.77 -21.04
N GLN A 149 -28.61 3.92 -21.89
CA GLN A 149 -27.33 3.28 -21.64
C GLN A 149 -26.28 4.37 -21.41
N ALA A 150 -25.77 4.48 -20.18
CA ALA A 150 -24.66 5.36 -19.89
C ALA A 150 -23.44 4.91 -20.72
N PRO A 151 -22.75 5.83 -21.43
CA PRO A 151 -21.60 5.46 -22.23
C PRO A 151 -20.52 4.83 -21.35
N LEU A 152 -19.98 3.69 -21.81
CA LEU A 152 -18.76 3.09 -21.27
C LEU A 152 -17.61 4.07 -21.52
N ILE A 153 -17.31 4.92 -20.53
CA ILE A 153 -16.11 5.76 -20.56
C ILE A 153 -14.91 4.82 -20.42
N HIS A 154 -14.21 4.60 -21.53
CA HIS A 154 -12.90 3.97 -21.53
C HIS A 154 -11.91 4.92 -20.85
N THR A 155 -11.67 4.71 -19.55
CA THR A 155 -10.52 5.29 -18.88
C THR A 155 -9.30 4.42 -19.17
N GLU A 156 -8.21 5.04 -19.65
CA GLU A 156 -6.93 4.35 -19.75
C GLU A 156 -6.55 3.79 -18.37
N PRO A 157 -5.97 2.58 -18.29
CA PRO A 157 -5.54 2.01 -17.02
C PRO A 157 -4.57 3.00 -16.35
N ILE A 158 -4.79 3.26 -15.07
CA ILE A 158 -3.87 4.08 -14.28
C ILE A 158 -2.53 3.36 -14.23
N TYR A 159 -1.62 3.76 -15.10
CA TYR A 159 -0.21 3.54 -14.89
C TYR A 159 0.18 4.44 -13.73
N PHE A 160 0.33 3.86 -12.53
CA PHE A 160 1.04 4.55 -11.47
C PHE A 160 2.38 4.99 -12.07
N THR A 161 2.70 6.28 -11.96
CA THR A 161 4.08 6.72 -12.20
C THR A 161 4.98 5.79 -11.42
N GLN A 162 6.08 5.33 -12.04
CA GLN A 162 6.97 4.39 -11.36
C GLN A 162 7.25 4.94 -9.96
N PRO A 163 7.07 4.13 -8.89
CA PRO A 163 7.45 4.58 -7.57
C PRO A 163 8.90 5.09 -7.62
N PRO A 164 9.29 6.05 -6.77
CA PRO A 164 10.68 6.52 -6.74
C PRO A 164 11.61 5.32 -6.75
N VAL A 165 12.50 5.26 -7.75
CA VAL A 165 13.34 4.09 -8.04
C VAL A 165 14.10 3.75 -6.78
N ILE A 166 13.70 2.66 -6.13
CA ILE A 166 14.39 2.14 -4.96
C ILE A 166 15.69 1.52 -5.50
N ASN A 167 16.83 2.06 -5.06
CA ASN A 167 18.15 1.73 -5.58
C ASN A 167 18.40 0.21 -5.55
N LYS A 168 18.78 -0.44 -6.66
CA LYS A 168 18.82 -1.92 -6.79
C LYS A 168 19.76 -2.69 -5.83
N SER A 169 20.45 -2.04 -4.91
CA SER A 169 21.22 -2.70 -3.84
C SER A 169 20.35 -3.44 -2.80
N TYR A 170 19.01 -3.39 -2.90
CA TYR A 170 18.07 -4.06 -1.98
C TYR A 170 17.56 -5.42 -2.47
N ILE A 171 18.38 -6.19 -3.19
CA ILE A 171 18.06 -7.60 -3.36
C ILE A 171 18.30 -8.23 -1.99
N ASN A 172 17.23 -8.65 -1.34
CA ASN A 172 17.29 -9.54 -0.20
C ASN A 172 18.15 -10.73 -0.68
N PRO A 173 19.41 -10.90 -0.21
CA PRO A 173 20.01 -12.21 -0.37
C PRO A 173 19.04 -13.18 0.28
N GLU A 174 19.02 -14.44 -0.12
CA GLU A 174 18.37 -15.46 0.69
C GLU A 174 19.02 -15.39 2.08
N ILE A 175 18.44 -14.57 2.97
CA ILE A 175 18.95 -14.36 4.32
C ILE A 175 18.69 -15.71 4.93
N ASN A 176 19.77 -16.50 5.05
CA ASN A 176 19.73 -17.83 5.60
C ASN A 176 19.27 -17.67 7.06
N PHE A 177 17.96 -17.82 7.29
CA PHE A 177 17.30 -17.57 8.57
C PHE A 177 17.82 -18.52 9.67
N GLU A 178 18.56 -19.56 9.27
CA GLU A 178 19.03 -20.63 10.14
C GLU A 178 20.10 -20.19 11.16
N ASN A 179 20.82 -19.08 10.91
CA ASN A 179 21.92 -18.63 11.78
C ASN A 179 21.67 -17.34 12.59
N ARG A 180 20.43 -16.84 12.64
CA ARG A 180 20.13 -15.75 13.60
C ARG A 180 19.92 -16.36 14.99
N ASP A 181 20.67 -15.85 15.96
CA ASP A 181 20.41 -16.08 17.37
C ASP A 181 18.92 -15.81 17.64
N LYS A 182 18.15 -16.89 17.87
CA LYS A 182 16.68 -16.84 18.04
C LYS A 182 16.25 -15.99 19.24
N ASN A 183 17.21 -15.47 20.01
CA ASN A 183 17.00 -14.80 21.29
C ASN A 183 17.08 -13.27 21.23
N VAL A 184 17.52 -12.66 20.12
CA VAL A 184 17.56 -11.18 20.03
C VAL A 184 16.20 -10.68 19.53
N THR A 185 15.34 -10.28 20.48
CA THR A 185 14.07 -9.59 20.20
C THR A 185 14.23 -8.09 20.42
N MET A 186 13.62 -7.29 19.53
CA MET A 186 13.56 -5.85 19.74
C MET A 186 12.62 -5.57 20.92
N LYS A 187 13.01 -4.69 21.85
CA LYS A 187 12.20 -4.37 23.02
C LYS A 187 11.71 -2.92 22.99
N CYS A 188 10.52 -2.68 23.52
CA CYS A 188 10.05 -1.32 23.79
C CYS A 188 10.73 -0.74 25.04
N LEU A 189 10.46 0.52 25.36
CA LEU A 189 11.01 1.20 26.56
C LEU A 189 10.68 0.51 27.90
N HIS A 190 9.63 -0.32 27.92
CA HIS A 190 9.21 -1.08 29.11
C HIS A 190 9.71 -2.54 29.10
N GLY A 191 10.62 -2.89 28.18
CA GLY A 191 11.20 -4.24 28.10
C GLY A 191 10.32 -5.30 27.42
N HIS A 192 9.11 -4.96 26.96
CA HIS A 192 8.27 -5.88 26.20
C HIS A 192 8.81 -6.10 24.78
N ASN A 193 8.64 -7.31 24.25
CA ASN A 193 9.03 -7.63 22.88
C ASN A 193 8.17 -6.85 21.86
N LEU A 194 8.84 -6.42 20.78
CA LEU A 194 8.25 -5.86 19.58
C LEU A 194 8.17 -6.94 18.51
N GLU A 195 7.04 -6.99 17.82
CA GLU A 195 6.79 -7.91 16.72
C GLU A 195 6.60 -7.13 15.43
N TRP A 196 7.14 -7.65 14.34
CA TRP A 196 6.84 -7.08 13.03
C TRP A 196 5.42 -7.46 12.62
N SER A 197 4.57 -6.47 12.35
CA SER A 197 3.15 -6.73 12.09
C SER A 197 2.61 -5.94 10.92
N TYR A 198 1.97 -6.67 9.99
CA TYR A 198 1.15 -6.12 8.92
C TYR A 198 -0.19 -5.57 9.43
N LYS A 199 -0.58 -5.91 10.67
CA LYS A 199 -1.83 -5.50 11.31
C LYS A 199 -1.65 -4.32 12.28
N ALA A 200 -0.42 -3.93 12.61
CA ALA A 200 -0.15 -2.90 13.62
C ALA A 200 -0.96 -1.61 13.43
N LEU A 201 -1.05 -1.11 12.19
CA LEU A 201 -1.77 0.12 11.87
C LEU A 201 -3.29 -0.05 11.95
N ILE A 202 -3.83 -1.18 11.47
CA ILE A 202 -5.26 -1.43 11.51
C ILE A 202 -5.75 -1.73 12.93
N GLU A 203 -4.93 -2.40 13.75
CA GLU A 203 -5.13 -2.57 15.18
C GLU A 203 -5.18 -1.23 15.91
N ASN A 204 -4.23 -0.36 15.64
CA ASN A 204 -4.22 0.99 16.18
C ASN A 204 -5.49 1.76 15.79
N PHE A 205 -5.90 1.67 14.53
CA PHE A 205 -7.11 2.32 14.06
C PHE A 205 -8.37 1.78 14.75
N LEU A 206 -8.51 0.48 14.92
CA LEU A 206 -9.70 -0.08 15.58
C LEU A 206 -9.81 0.35 17.04
N ILE A 207 -8.68 0.48 17.75
CA ILE A 207 -8.64 0.87 19.16
C ILE A 207 -8.78 2.39 19.33
N PHE A 208 -7.97 3.18 18.61
CA PHE A 208 -7.80 4.62 18.84
C PHE A 208 -8.41 5.51 17.76
N LYS A 209 -8.96 4.93 16.68
CA LYS A 209 -9.47 5.65 15.50
C LYS A 209 -8.44 6.57 14.83
N LYS A 210 -7.16 6.26 15.02
CA LYS A 210 -6.04 6.95 14.36
C LYS A 210 -5.55 6.10 13.19
N ILE A 211 -5.63 6.64 11.98
CA ILE A 211 -5.15 6.00 10.75
C ILE A 211 -3.62 5.87 10.77
N TYR A 212 -2.95 6.81 11.43
CA TYR A 212 -1.50 6.89 11.50
C TYR A 212 -1.01 6.77 12.94
N VAL A 213 0.20 6.23 13.07
CA VAL A 213 1.01 6.27 14.29
C VAL A 213 2.36 6.87 13.93
N ASN A 214 3.09 7.32 14.94
CA ASN A 214 4.45 7.80 14.76
C ASN A 214 5.41 6.72 15.26
N CYS A 215 6.55 6.58 14.59
CA CYS A 215 7.62 5.77 15.13
C CYS A 215 8.20 6.45 16.36
N GLU A 216 8.41 5.70 17.42
CA GLU A 216 8.87 6.25 18.69
C GLU A 216 10.35 6.64 18.69
N VAL A 217 11.11 6.22 17.68
CA VAL A 217 12.54 6.52 17.49
C VAL A 217 12.72 7.75 16.59
N CYS A 218 12.40 7.67 15.30
CA CYS A 218 12.54 8.78 14.33
C CYS A 218 11.44 9.85 14.43
N LYS A 219 10.34 9.59 15.15
CA LYS A 219 9.09 10.39 15.12
C LYS A 219 8.42 10.50 13.74
N CYS A 220 8.91 9.75 12.76
CA CYS A 220 8.36 9.71 11.42
C CYS A 220 6.98 9.01 11.38
N LYS A 221 6.10 9.53 10.52
CA LYS A 221 4.73 9.02 10.34
C LYS A 221 4.76 7.63 9.69
N LEU A 222 4.10 6.67 10.32
CA LEU A 222 4.04 5.29 9.84
C LEU A 222 2.84 5.05 8.94
N CYS A 223 3.12 4.64 7.71
CA CYS A 223 2.13 4.29 6.69
C CYS A 223 2.27 2.85 6.14
N LYS A 224 3.21 2.08 6.68
CA LYS A 224 3.58 0.72 6.28
C LYS A 224 3.56 -0.23 7.49
N PRO A 225 3.62 -1.57 7.29
CA PRO A 225 3.95 -2.51 8.36
C PRO A 225 5.14 -2.02 9.18
N CYS A 226 5.09 -2.26 10.48
CA CYS A 226 6.07 -1.74 11.42
C CYS A 226 6.26 -2.73 12.58
N TRP A 227 7.30 -2.51 13.35
CA TRP A 227 7.50 -3.18 14.64
C TRP A 227 6.54 -2.57 15.66
N ASN A 228 5.78 -3.38 16.38
CA ASN A 228 4.86 -2.88 17.39
C ASN A 228 4.86 -3.70 18.67
N CYS A 229 4.62 -3.02 19.80
CA CYS A 229 4.35 -3.64 21.08
C CYS A 229 2.84 -3.75 21.25
N ASN A 230 2.32 -4.98 21.31
CA ASN A 230 0.89 -5.21 21.47
C ASN A 230 0.34 -4.73 22.83
N ILE A 231 1.23 -4.57 23.83
CA ILE A 231 0.94 -4.10 25.19
C ILE A 231 1.02 -2.57 25.25
N CYS A 232 2.21 -1.98 25.06
CA CYS A 232 2.44 -0.55 25.24
C CYS A 232 1.98 0.33 24.08
N LYS A 233 1.62 -0.25 22.93
CA LYS A 233 1.37 0.51 21.69
C LYS A 233 2.58 1.38 21.29
N TYR A 234 3.76 0.82 21.49
CA TYR A 234 5.03 1.38 21.06
C TYR A 234 5.30 0.93 19.62
N TYR A 235 5.57 1.85 18.70
CA TYR A 235 5.74 1.56 17.27
C TYR A 235 7.14 1.97 16.80
N VAL A 236 7.81 1.13 16.00
CA VAL A 236 9.12 1.43 15.42
C VAL A 236 9.06 1.21 13.90
N CYS A 237 9.50 2.22 13.12
CA CYS A 237 9.53 2.11 11.67
C CYS A 237 10.49 1.02 11.22
N GLU A 238 10.34 0.58 9.99
CA GLU A 238 11.25 -0.41 9.39
C GLU A 238 12.70 0.04 9.42
N ASP A 239 12.98 1.29 9.05
CA ASP A 239 14.34 1.81 8.97
C ASP A 239 15.00 1.92 10.35
N CYS A 240 14.27 2.40 11.36
CA CYS A 240 14.75 2.40 12.75
C CYS A 240 14.98 0.98 13.25
N GLY A 241 14.10 0.02 12.91
CA GLY A 241 14.32 -1.37 13.24
C GLY A 241 15.60 -1.93 12.61
N ARG A 242 15.79 -1.65 11.31
CA ARG A 242 16.97 -2.08 10.55
C ARG A 242 18.26 -1.47 11.11
N SER A 243 18.26 -0.18 11.45
CA SER A 243 19.40 0.49 12.09
C SER A 243 19.76 -0.12 13.45
N ASN A 244 18.83 -0.83 14.09
CA ASN A 244 19.06 -1.57 15.32
C ASN A 244 19.32 -3.08 15.07
N GLY A 245 19.59 -3.49 13.83
CA GLY A 245 19.89 -4.89 13.48
C GLY A 245 18.66 -5.78 13.26
N PHE A 246 17.44 -5.22 13.28
CA PHE A 246 16.21 -6.00 13.14
C PHE A 246 15.60 -5.82 11.74
N ILE A 247 15.41 -6.92 11.02
CA ILE A 247 14.78 -6.92 9.70
C ILE A 247 13.36 -7.47 9.81
N GLY A 248 12.38 -6.65 9.39
CA GLY A 248 10.99 -7.06 9.34
C GLY A 248 10.75 -8.14 8.30
N VAL A 249 9.92 -9.13 8.61
CA VAL A 249 9.57 -10.20 7.66
C VAL A 249 8.70 -9.60 6.55
N LYS A 250 9.17 -9.69 5.31
CA LYS A 250 8.46 -9.15 4.14
C LYS A 250 8.18 -10.23 3.11
N ILE A 251 7.03 -10.11 2.45
CA ILE A 251 6.77 -10.82 1.20
C ILE A 251 7.06 -9.86 0.05
N LEU A 252 7.97 -10.24 -0.83
CA LEU A 252 8.38 -9.48 -2.00
C LEU A 252 7.99 -10.22 -3.29
N CYS A 253 7.77 -9.47 -4.37
CA CYS A 253 7.65 -10.06 -5.71
C CYS A 253 9.04 -10.34 -6.28
N GLU A 254 9.10 -10.97 -7.45
CA GLU A 254 10.36 -11.27 -8.15
C GLU A 254 11.22 -10.02 -8.47
N LYS A 255 10.59 -8.84 -8.55
CA LYS A 255 11.30 -7.56 -8.75
C LYS A 255 11.62 -6.83 -7.43
N GLY A 256 11.41 -7.46 -6.27
CA GLY A 256 11.72 -6.88 -4.96
C GLY A 256 10.68 -5.87 -4.43
N HIS A 257 9.51 -5.75 -5.05
CA HIS A 257 8.45 -4.87 -4.53
C HIS A 257 7.65 -5.56 -3.42
N ASP A 258 7.26 -4.80 -2.39
CA ASP A 258 6.41 -5.28 -1.30
C ASP A 258 5.04 -5.76 -1.80
N LEU A 259 4.65 -6.97 -1.41
CA LEU A 259 3.28 -7.45 -1.56
C LEU A 259 2.41 -6.90 -0.43
N ARG A 260 1.18 -6.52 -0.79
CA ARG A 260 0.17 -5.97 0.13
C ARG A 260 -1.06 -6.85 0.13
N TRP A 261 -1.75 -6.91 1.27
CA TRP A 261 -3.01 -7.61 1.35
C TRP A 261 -4.09 -6.81 0.62
N LYS A 262 -4.71 -7.42 -0.39
CA LYS A 262 -5.67 -6.78 -1.31
C LYS A 262 -6.90 -7.64 -1.46
N CYS A 263 -8.08 -7.03 -1.37
CA CYS A 263 -9.38 -7.68 -1.53
C CYS A 263 -9.99 -7.47 -2.92
N ASN A 264 -9.46 -6.53 -3.71
CA ASN A 264 -10.04 -6.05 -4.96
C ASN A 264 -9.32 -6.58 -6.23
N VAL A 265 -8.41 -7.55 -6.08
CA VAL A 265 -7.54 -8.00 -7.19
C VAL A 265 -8.32 -8.62 -8.33
N SER A 266 -9.37 -9.39 -8.04
CA SER A 266 -10.27 -9.96 -9.06
C SER A 266 -10.94 -8.88 -9.90
N THR A 267 -11.45 -7.80 -9.29
CA THR A 267 -12.03 -6.65 -10.00
C THR A 267 -10.99 -5.91 -10.85
N VAL A 268 -9.77 -5.73 -10.33
CA VAL A 268 -8.67 -5.11 -11.09
C VAL A 268 -8.29 -5.96 -12.31
N ASN A 269 -8.13 -7.27 -12.11
CA ASN A 269 -7.82 -8.20 -13.21
C ASN A 269 -8.94 -8.27 -14.24
N MET A 270 -10.21 -8.16 -13.81
CA MET A 270 -11.34 -8.17 -14.73
C MET A 270 -11.30 -6.95 -15.65
N ARG A 271 -10.92 -5.78 -15.13
CA ARG A 271 -10.77 -4.56 -15.92
C ARG A 271 -9.59 -4.63 -16.87
N MET A 272 -8.42 -5.08 -16.38
CA MET A 272 -7.16 -5.03 -17.13
C MET A 272 -6.94 -6.20 -18.07
N PHE A 273 -7.30 -7.41 -17.66
CA PHE A 273 -6.99 -8.66 -18.36
C PHE A 273 -8.23 -9.45 -18.77
N LYS A 274 -9.44 -8.93 -18.50
CA LYS A 274 -10.71 -9.65 -18.70
C LYS A 274 -10.78 -10.98 -17.95
N GLN A 275 -10.09 -11.07 -16.80
CA GLN A 275 -10.04 -12.25 -15.93
C GLN A 275 -10.54 -11.88 -14.53
N SER A 276 -11.57 -12.58 -14.03
CA SER A 276 -12.14 -12.34 -12.70
C SER A 276 -11.41 -13.07 -11.55
N TYR A 277 -10.22 -13.60 -11.82
CA TYR A 277 -9.41 -14.34 -10.86
C TYR A 277 -7.94 -13.91 -10.94
N TRP A 278 -7.17 -14.29 -9.93
CA TRP A 278 -5.71 -14.18 -9.88
C TRP A 278 -5.10 -15.58 -9.78
N THR A 279 -3.83 -15.69 -10.15
CA THR A 279 -3.04 -16.93 -10.05
C THR A 279 -1.91 -16.73 -9.05
N CYS A 280 -1.79 -17.65 -8.08
CA CYS A 280 -0.68 -17.65 -7.14
C CYS A 280 0.61 -17.94 -7.89
N ALA A 281 1.58 -17.04 -7.82
CA ALA A 281 2.87 -17.23 -8.48
C ALA A 281 3.65 -18.45 -7.95
N VAL A 282 3.33 -18.91 -6.73
CA VAL A 282 4.07 -19.94 -5.98
C VAL A 282 3.43 -21.31 -6.17
N CYS A 283 2.21 -21.53 -5.68
CA CYS A 283 1.52 -22.82 -5.79
C CYS A 283 0.72 -22.99 -7.09
N LYS A 284 0.69 -21.96 -7.96
CA LYS A 284 -0.09 -21.91 -9.20
C LYS A 284 -1.62 -22.03 -9.05
N GLY A 285 -2.13 -22.17 -7.83
CA GLY A 285 -3.58 -22.15 -7.54
C GLY A 285 -4.20 -20.79 -7.90
N THR A 286 -5.44 -20.82 -8.36
CA THR A 286 -6.22 -19.63 -8.71
C THR A 286 -7.19 -19.25 -7.59
N GLY A 287 -7.63 -17.99 -7.58
CA GLY A 287 -8.63 -17.51 -6.62
C GLY A 287 -9.27 -16.21 -7.09
N ASN A 288 -10.44 -15.89 -6.54
CA ASN A 288 -11.17 -14.64 -6.77
C ASN A 288 -11.32 -13.78 -5.50
N CYS A 289 -10.78 -14.27 -4.38
CA CYS A 289 -10.85 -13.65 -3.06
C CYS A 289 -9.60 -12.80 -2.74
N GLU A 290 -9.49 -12.37 -1.49
CA GLU A 290 -8.35 -11.64 -0.95
C GLU A 290 -7.00 -12.38 -1.06
N VAL A 291 -5.95 -11.61 -1.36
CA VAL A 291 -4.64 -12.15 -1.76
C VAL A 291 -3.52 -11.17 -1.42
N TRP A 292 -2.30 -11.68 -1.27
CA TRP A 292 -1.10 -10.84 -1.26
C TRP A 292 -0.76 -10.44 -2.68
N HIS A 293 -0.73 -9.15 -2.98
CA HIS A 293 -0.60 -8.64 -4.34
C HIS A 293 0.34 -7.44 -4.45
N CYS A 294 1.16 -7.45 -5.49
CA CYS A 294 1.96 -6.34 -5.92
C CYS A 294 1.29 -5.65 -7.12
N SER A 295 0.71 -4.47 -6.88
CA SER A 295 0.01 -3.68 -7.91
C SER A 295 0.91 -3.21 -9.06
N LEU A 296 2.24 -3.21 -8.87
CA LEU A 296 3.21 -2.77 -9.88
C LEU A 296 3.60 -3.90 -10.84
N CYS A 297 3.66 -5.13 -10.32
CA CYS A 297 4.10 -6.31 -11.08
C CYS A 297 2.96 -7.24 -11.47
N PHE A 298 1.74 -6.98 -10.99
CA PHE A 298 0.61 -7.91 -11.04
C PHE A 298 0.96 -9.30 -10.48
N TYR A 299 1.86 -9.33 -9.50
CA TYR A 299 2.35 -10.54 -8.87
C TYR A 299 1.53 -10.83 -7.61
N SER A 300 0.89 -12.00 -7.57
CA SER A 300 0.01 -12.41 -6.48
C SER A 300 0.48 -13.70 -5.84
N ILE A 301 0.33 -13.83 -4.51
CA ILE A 301 0.47 -15.12 -3.81
C ILE A 301 -0.72 -15.35 -2.89
N CYS A 302 -1.22 -16.58 -2.84
CA CYS A 302 -2.37 -16.93 -2.03
C CYS A 302 -2.08 -16.80 -0.52
N LYS A 303 -3.13 -16.73 0.29
CA LYS A 303 -3.06 -16.70 1.75
C LYS A 303 -2.12 -17.77 2.32
N LYS A 304 -2.29 -19.03 1.92
CA LYS A 304 -1.47 -20.16 2.40
C LYS A 304 0.02 -19.96 2.12
N CYS A 305 0.36 -19.51 0.91
CA CYS A 305 1.74 -19.20 0.52
C CYS A 305 2.33 -17.96 1.19
N GLY A 306 1.49 -17.02 1.65
CA GLY A 306 1.91 -15.91 2.48
C GLY A 306 2.22 -16.36 3.92
N THR A 307 1.34 -17.16 4.51
CA THR A 307 1.53 -17.73 5.86
C THR A 307 2.76 -18.64 5.91
N SER A 308 3.01 -19.45 4.88
CA SER A 308 4.22 -20.28 4.81
C SER A 308 5.52 -19.46 4.73
N ARG A 309 5.43 -18.14 4.45
CA ARG A 309 6.53 -17.17 4.49
C ARG A 309 6.54 -16.32 5.76
N GLY A 310 5.81 -16.74 6.79
CA GLY A 310 5.77 -16.07 8.09
C GLY A 310 4.92 -14.80 8.14
N VAL A 311 4.07 -14.54 7.14
CA VAL A 311 3.18 -13.38 7.13
C VAL A 311 1.72 -13.80 7.08
N ASN A 312 1.00 -13.52 8.16
CA ASN A 312 -0.42 -13.84 8.30
C ASN A 312 -1.30 -12.83 7.57
N ALA A 313 -2.35 -13.34 6.91
CA ALA A 313 -3.39 -12.54 6.29
C ALA A 313 -4.08 -11.56 7.27
N VAL A 314 -4.56 -10.45 6.72
CA VAL A 314 -5.31 -9.43 7.47
C VAL A 314 -6.80 -9.77 7.42
N GLU A 315 -7.28 -10.41 8.49
CA GLU A 315 -8.64 -10.95 8.58
C GLU A 315 -9.27 -10.66 9.94
N MET A 316 -10.61 -10.64 9.97
CA MET A 316 -11.44 -10.41 11.17
C MET A 316 -12.65 -11.37 11.21
N SER A 317 -12.51 -12.60 10.70
CA SER A 317 -13.61 -13.56 10.64
C SER A 317 -14.04 -13.99 12.05
N ASN A 318 -15.26 -13.64 12.45
CA ASN A 318 -15.91 -13.95 13.74
C ASN A 318 -15.02 -13.86 15.01
N SER A 319 -13.97 -13.06 14.92
CA SER A 319 -12.94 -12.95 15.95
C SER A 319 -12.62 -11.48 16.18
N CYS A 320 -12.09 -11.19 17.37
CA CYS A 320 -11.47 -9.89 17.58
C CYS A 320 -10.23 -9.76 16.69
N ILE A 321 -9.64 -8.57 16.64
CA ILE A 321 -8.47 -8.34 15.78
C ILE A 321 -7.24 -9.20 16.14
N LYS A 322 -7.18 -9.72 17.37
CA LYS A 322 -6.16 -10.67 17.82
C LYS A 322 -6.47 -12.13 17.48
N GLY A 323 -7.57 -12.41 16.78
CA GLY A 323 -8.00 -13.75 16.40
C GLY A 323 -8.77 -14.52 17.48
N HIS A 324 -9.11 -13.90 18.62
CA HIS A 324 -9.93 -14.56 19.65
C HIS A 324 -11.39 -14.62 19.21
N THR A 325 -12.06 -15.75 19.43
CA THR A 325 -13.49 -15.93 19.15
C THR A 325 -14.36 -14.91 19.87
N LEU A 326 -15.39 -14.40 19.18
CA LEU A 326 -16.39 -13.52 19.77
C LEU A 326 -17.63 -14.31 20.18
N ASN A 327 -18.07 -14.12 21.42
CA ASN A 327 -19.25 -14.77 21.98
C ASN A 327 -20.41 -13.78 22.07
N LEU A 328 -21.63 -14.25 21.83
CA LEU A 328 -22.82 -13.43 22.03
C LEU A 328 -23.11 -13.29 23.54
N VAL A 329 -23.07 -12.05 24.04
CA VAL A 329 -23.28 -11.68 25.45
C VAL A 329 -24.52 -10.79 25.58
N ASN A 330 -25.19 -10.87 26.72
CA ASN A 330 -26.39 -10.10 27.04
C ASN A 330 -26.15 -9.06 28.13
N ASP A 331 -25.16 -8.18 27.93
CA ASP A 331 -24.93 -7.04 28.82
C ASP A 331 -25.30 -5.73 28.13
N LYS A 332 -25.83 -4.77 28.89
CA LYS A 332 -26.19 -3.43 28.41
C LYS A 332 -25.10 -2.42 28.73
N ASN A 333 -25.20 -1.22 28.14
CA ASN A 333 -24.32 -0.07 28.43
C ASN A 333 -22.85 -0.27 28.04
N LYS A 334 -22.60 -1.05 26.98
CA LYS A 334 -21.26 -1.16 26.36
C LYS A 334 -21.17 -0.27 25.13
N THR A 335 -19.95 0.02 24.70
CA THR A 335 -19.70 0.79 23.46
C THR A 335 -19.10 -0.13 22.41
N CYS A 336 -19.65 -0.11 21.20
CA CYS A 336 -19.12 -0.91 20.09
C CYS A 336 -17.73 -0.40 19.67
N SER A 337 -16.70 -1.24 19.72
CA SER A 337 -15.34 -0.93 19.27
C SER A 337 -15.29 -0.54 17.79
N GLN A 338 -16.20 -1.06 16.96
CA GLN A 338 -16.26 -0.73 15.53
C GLN A 338 -16.92 0.63 15.29
N CYS A 339 -18.16 0.83 15.78
CA CYS A 339 -19.01 1.98 15.44
C CYS A 339 -19.21 3.02 16.54
N GLN A 340 -18.66 2.81 17.73
CA GLN A 340 -18.75 3.70 18.89
C GLN A 340 -20.19 4.00 19.36
N THR A 341 -21.20 3.34 18.81
CA THR A 341 -22.57 3.46 19.28
C THR A 341 -22.73 2.70 20.60
N SER A 342 -23.45 3.31 21.55
CA SER A 342 -23.90 2.63 22.76
C SER A 342 -24.77 1.41 22.39
N ILE A 343 -24.48 0.29 23.04
CA ILE A 343 -25.09 -1.01 22.83
C ILE A 343 -26.18 -1.18 23.89
N LYS A 344 -27.44 -1.25 23.42
CA LYS A 344 -28.64 -1.44 24.27
C LYS A 344 -29.11 -2.90 24.33
N ASP A 345 -28.66 -3.74 23.40
CA ASP A 345 -29.10 -5.12 23.19
C ASP A 345 -27.92 -6.12 23.27
N LYS A 346 -28.20 -7.40 23.02
CA LYS A 346 -27.19 -8.45 22.85
C LYS A 346 -26.10 -8.02 21.86
N HIS A 347 -24.86 -8.34 22.19
CA HIS A 347 -23.70 -7.97 21.41
C HIS A 347 -22.65 -9.08 21.43
N TYR A 348 -21.62 -8.92 20.62
CA TYR A 348 -20.53 -9.89 20.56
C TYR A 348 -19.33 -9.33 21.31
N SER A 349 -18.81 -10.11 22.26
CA SER A 349 -17.68 -9.73 23.08
C SER A 349 -16.59 -10.80 23.02
N CYS A 350 -15.35 -10.38 23.03
CA CYS A 350 -14.21 -11.27 23.21
C CYS A 350 -14.03 -11.60 24.70
N GLY A 351 -13.95 -12.89 25.04
CA GLY A 351 -13.69 -13.30 26.44
C GLY A 351 -12.26 -13.00 26.93
N ILE A 352 -11.33 -12.69 26.03
CA ILE A 352 -9.89 -12.54 26.33
C ILE A 352 -9.44 -11.07 26.30
N CYS A 353 -10.11 -10.21 25.54
CA CYS A 353 -9.71 -8.81 25.38
C CYS A 353 -10.94 -7.89 25.36
N PRO A 354 -10.80 -6.58 25.61
CA PRO A 354 -11.93 -5.65 25.74
C PRO A 354 -12.61 -5.30 24.40
N TYR A 355 -12.50 -6.17 23.39
CA TYR A 355 -13.08 -5.96 22.08
C TYR A 355 -14.55 -6.37 22.07
N ILE A 356 -15.42 -5.40 21.81
CA ILE A 356 -16.88 -5.54 21.87
C ILE A 356 -17.46 -5.00 20.57
N ILE A 357 -18.34 -5.74 19.88
CA ILE A 357 -19.02 -5.26 18.68
C ILE A 357 -20.52 -5.47 18.73
N CYS A 358 -21.27 -4.46 18.28
CA CYS A 358 -22.73 -4.54 18.20
C CYS A 358 -23.17 -5.54 17.12
N LYS A 359 -24.40 -6.07 17.24
CA LYS A 359 -24.98 -7.02 16.28
C LYS A 359 -24.97 -6.48 14.83
N LYS A 360 -25.15 -5.17 14.63
CA LYS A 360 -25.09 -4.53 13.30
C LYS A 360 -23.70 -4.60 12.69
N CYS A 361 -22.64 -4.38 13.48
CA CYS A 361 -21.25 -4.49 13.00
C CYS A 361 -20.84 -5.95 12.78
N TYR A 362 -21.26 -6.85 13.67
CA TYR A 362 -20.95 -8.28 13.58
C TYR A 362 -21.46 -8.91 12.27
N ARG A 363 -22.65 -8.50 11.79
CA ARG A 363 -23.22 -8.96 10.50
C ARG A 363 -22.29 -8.76 9.29
N PHE A 364 -21.31 -7.86 9.41
CA PHE A 364 -20.35 -7.55 8.35
C PHE A 364 -18.90 -7.88 8.76
N ALA A 365 -18.70 -8.57 9.88
CA ALA A 365 -17.36 -8.90 10.39
C ALA A 365 -16.61 -9.87 9.47
N ASP A 366 -17.34 -10.80 8.86
CA ASP A 366 -16.80 -11.82 7.95
C ASP A 366 -16.46 -11.29 6.55
N LEU A 367 -16.84 -10.06 6.22
CA LEU A 367 -16.43 -9.43 4.97
C LEU A 367 -14.96 -9.04 5.02
N ALA A 368 -14.25 -9.27 3.91
CA ALA A 368 -12.84 -8.95 3.77
C ALA A 368 -12.56 -7.46 4.01
N ILE A 369 -11.38 -7.17 4.56
CA ILE A 369 -10.93 -5.83 4.92
C ILE A 369 -9.65 -5.45 4.21
N PRO A 370 -9.50 -4.16 3.88
CA PRO A 370 -8.24 -3.66 3.35
C PRO A 370 -7.16 -3.72 4.43
N GLN A 371 -5.89 -3.75 3.98
CA GLN A 371 -4.75 -3.71 4.90
C GLN A 371 -4.66 -2.35 5.62
N LEU A 372 -5.03 -1.27 4.94
CA LEU A 372 -4.82 0.10 5.43
C LEU A 372 -6.14 0.74 5.89
N ALA A 373 -6.08 1.36 7.06
CA ALA A 373 -7.23 2.05 7.67
C ALA A 373 -7.68 3.34 6.94
N ILE A 374 -6.92 3.80 5.93
CA ILE A 374 -7.33 4.96 5.11
C ILE A 374 -8.68 4.70 4.41
N LEU A 375 -9.00 3.43 4.17
CA LEU A 375 -10.30 3.00 3.69
C LEU A 375 -11.27 2.87 4.86
N SER A 376 -11.68 4.03 5.37
CA SER A 376 -12.72 4.17 6.38
C SER A 376 -13.75 5.22 5.97
N CYS A 377 -14.97 5.12 6.48
CA CYS A 377 -16.02 6.10 6.24
C CYS A 377 -15.87 7.32 7.18
N PRO A 378 -16.69 8.39 7.02
CA PRO A 378 -16.58 9.60 7.86
C PRO A 378 -16.77 9.35 9.35
N SER A 379 -17.53 8.31 9.72
CA SER A 379 -17.72 7.87 11.10
C SER A 379 -16.62 6.92 11.59
N SER A 380 -15.49 6.84 10.89
CA SER A 380 -14.35 5.96 11.22
C SER A 380 -14.70 4.46 11.28
N HIS A 381 -15.70 4.03 10.50
CA HIS A 381 -15.91 2.60 10.25
C HIS A 381 -14.95 2.13 9.16
N LEU A 382 -14.23 1.05 9.42
CA LEU A 382 -13.45 0.37 8.38
C LEU A 382 -14.38 -0.13 7.26
N LEU A 383 -14.03 0.16 6.01
CA LEU A 383 -14.80 -0.31 4.86
C LEU A 383 -14.57 -1.82 4.65
N ARG A 384 -15.60 -2.49 4.13
CA ARG A 384 -15.62 -3.92 3.85
C ARG A 384 -15.75 -4.16 2.35
N TRP A 385 -15.03 -5.15 1.82
CA TRP A 385 -15.16 -5.50 0.41
C TRP A 385 -16.45 -6.29 0.14
N VAL A 386 -17.11 -6.00 -0.98
CA VAL A 386 -18.27 -6.71 -1.51
C VAL A 386 -18.09 -6.88 -3.02
N ASP A 387 -18.26 -8.09 -3.54
CA ASP A 387 -17.81 -8.46 -4.89
C ASP A 387 -18.56 -7.82 -6.05
N TYR A 388 -19.86 -7.53 -5.90
CA TYR A 388 -20.64 -6.99 -7.00
C TYR A 388 -21.89 -6.25 -6.56
N ARG A 389 -22.03 -5.00 -6.99
CA ARG A 389 -23.29 -4.22 -6.89
C ARG A 389 -23.25 -3.01 -7.79
N VAL A 390 -24.43 -2.44 -8.05
CA VAL A 390 -24.53 -1.07 -8.58
C VAL A 390 -24.42 -0.10 -7.41
N PHE A 391 -23.53 0.87 -7.52
CA PHE A 391 -23.33 1.89 -6.48
C PHE A 391 -22.79 3.17 -7.08
N ARG A 392 -22.90 4.27 -6.32
CA ARG A 392 -22.24 5.53 -6.62
C ARG A 392 -21.06 5.70 -5.68
N CYS A 393 -19.85 5.85 -6.20
CA CYS A 393 -18.68 6.03 -5.35
C CYS A 393 -18.72 7.38 -4.64
N ASN A 394 -18.54 7.39 -3.33
CA ASN A 394 -18.47 8.59 -2.50
C ASN A 394 -17.23 9.46 -2.77
N ILE A 395 -16.22 8.94 -3.46
CA ILE A 395 -14.96 9.65 -3.75
C ILE A 395 -14.97 10.25 -5.16
N CYS A 396 -15.02 9.43 -6.22
CA CYS A 396 -15.04 9.92 -7.60
C CYS A 396 -16.43 10.33 -8.10
N ARG A 397 -17.50 10.04 -7.35
CA ARG A 397 -18.90 10.40 -7.69
C ARG A 397 -19.48 9.68 -8.92
N LEU A 398 -18.72 8.78 -9.54
CA LEU A 398 -19.16 7.97 -10.68
C LEU A 398 -20.01 6.79 -10.19
N SER A 399 -20.93 6.36 -11.07
CA SER A 399 -21.72 5.14 -10.88
C SER A 399 -20.94 3.95 -11.42
N HIS A 400 -20.90 2.88 -10.65
CA HIS A 400 -20.12 1.68 -10.96
C HIS A 400 -21.00 0.43 -10.85
N ARG A 401 -20.59 -0.62 -11.58
CA ARG A 401 -21.20 -1.95 -11.56
C ARG A 401 -20.10 -3.01 -11.42
N GLU A 402 -19.47 -3.02 -10.26
CA GLU A 402 -18.31 -3.87 -9.91
C GLU A 402 -18.26 -4.11 -8.40
N GLY A 403 -17.21 -4.78 -7.93
CA GLY A 403 -16.92 -4.91 -6.50
C GLY A 403 -16.43 -3.60 -5.89
N ASN A 404 -16.75 -3.39 -4.62
CA ASN A 404 -16.47 -2.13 -3.95
C ASN A 404 -16.20 -2.28 -2.46
N PHE A 405 -15.50 -1.29 -1.90
CA PHE A 405 -15.39 -1.13 -0.45
C PHE A 405 -16.60 -0.37 0.05
N THR A 406 -17.30 -0.90 1.06
CA THR A 406 -18.54 -0.33 1.58
C THR A 406 -18.56 -0.28 3.10
N CYS A 407 -19.11 0.81 3.64
CA CYS A 407 -19.64 0.85 4.99
C CYS A 407 -21.16 0.80 4.89
N LYS A 408 -21.75 -0.37 5.13
CA LYS A 408 -23.21 -0.56 5.14
C LYS A 408 -23.93 0.27 6.21
N ILE A 409 -23.23 0.63 7.30
CA ILE A 409 -23.80 1.44 8.38
C ILE A 409 -23.96 2.91 7.96
N CYS A 410 -22.96 3.46 7.25
CA CYS A 410 -22.96 4.86 6.83
C CYS A 410 -23.38 5.07 5.37
N ASN A 411 -23.69 3.97 4.65
CA ASN A 411 -23.91 3.98 3.21
C ASN A 411 -22.79 4.71 2.44
N PHE A 412 -21.54 4.34 2.75
CA PHE A 412 -20.34 4.95 2.17
C PHE A 412 -19.60 3.93 1.32
N ASP A 413 -19.48 4.19 0.02
CA ASP A 413 -18.95 3.28 -0.98
C ASP A 413 -17.76 3.87 -1.71
N VAL A 414 -16.71 3.07 -1.88
CA VAL A 414 -15.48 3.41 -2.58
C VAL A 414 -15.23 2.37 -3.66
N CYS A 415 -15.12 2.82 -4.92
CA CYS A 415 -14.79 1.93 -6.02
C CYS A 415 -13.33 1.45 -5.93
N SER A 416 -13.04 0.34 -6.62
CA SER A 416 -11.73 -0.32 -6.57
C SER A 416 -10.57 0.61 -6.93
N GLU A 417 -10.77 1.49 -7.91
CA GLU A 417 -9.76 2.45 -8.37
C GLU A 417 -9.47 3.56 -7.35
N CYS A 418 -10.52 4.15 -6.77
CA CYS A 418 -10.34 5.17 -5.73
C CYS A 418 -9.64 4.56 -4.50
N SER A 419 -9.99 3.33 -4.14
CA SER A 419 -9.33 2.64 -3.02
C SER A 419 -7.86 2.36 -3.31
N ASP A 420 -7.51 1.89 -4.51
CA ASP A 420 -6.12 1.62 -4.87
C ASP A 420 -5.28 2.89 -4.85
N TYR A 421 -5.82 4.00 -5.34
CA TYR A 421 -5.14 5.29 -5.31
C TYR A 421 -4.93 5.80 -3.88
N LEU A 422 -5.97 5.75 -3.02
CA LEU A 422 -5.84 6.14 -1.62
C LEU A 422 -4.81 5.28 -0.88
N GLU A 423 -4.83 3.97 -1.08
CA GLU A 423 -3.84 3.09 -0.49
C GLU A 423 -2.44 3.35 -1.05
N TYR A 424 -2.31 3.68 -2.33
CA TYR A 424 -1.03 4.04 -2.96
C TYR A 424 -0.43 5.29 -2.31
N ILE A 425 -1.17 6.41 -2.27
CA ILE A 425 -0.65 7.66 -1.68
C ILE A 425 -0.35 7.48 -0.19
N ASN A 426 -1.17 6.70 0.53
CA ASN A 426 -0.94 6.44 1.94
C ASN A 426 0.33 5.63 2.12
N TYR A 427 0.43 4.49 1.45
CA TYR A 427 1.51 3.51 1.62
C TYR A 427 2.88 4.07 1.27
N TYR A 428 2.96 4.91 0.24
CA TYR A 428 4.20 5.58 -0.16
C TYR A 428 4.39 6.94 0.53
N CYS A 429 3.51 7.30 1.48
CA CYS A 429 3.55 8.56 2.19
C CYS A 429 3.69 9.77 1.22
N ILE A 430 2.96 9.75 0.09
CA ILE A 430 3.01 10.77 -0.94
C ILE A 430 2.31 12.03 -0.43
N GLU A 431 3.07 13.11 -0.31
CA GLU A 431 2.58 14.44 0.03
C GLU A 431 2.60 15.30 -1.24
N LYS A 432 1.46 15.92 -1.56
CA LYS A 432 1.39 16.99 -2.56
C LYS A 432 1.16 18.30 -1.84
N PHE A 433 1.70 19.38 -2.40
CA PHE A 433 1.63 20.70 -1.82
C PHE A 433 0.87 21.65 -2.75
N ASP A 434 0.26 22.69 -2.19
CA ASP A 434 -0.24 23.82 -2.97
C ASP A 434 0.90 24.79 -3.35
N SER A 435 0.57 25.88 -4.03
CA SER A 435 1.51 26.92 -4.44
C SER A 435 2.24 27.62 -3.28
N ASN A 436 1.70 27.52 -2.06
CA ASN A 436 2.28 28.08 -0.83
C ASN A 436 3.06 27.01 -0.02
N TYR A 437 3.35 25.85 -0.60
CA TYR A 437 4.02 24.72 0.06
C TYR A 437 3.26 24.17 1.27
N HIS A 438 1.94 24.34 1.35
CA HIS A 438 1.14 23.70 2.37
C HIS A 438 0.68 22.30 1.90
N PRO A 439 0.79 21.27 2.74
CA PRO A 439 0.46 19.91 2.33
C PRO A 439 -1.05 19.72 2.22
N PHE A 440 -1.46 19.06 1.14
CA PHE A 440 -2.82 18.54 1.01
C PHE A 440 -3.00 17.31 1.89
N GLN A 441 -4.09 17.30 2.66
CA GLN A 441 -4.49 16.16 3.47
C GLN A 441 -5.77 15.55 2.92
N TYR A 442 -5.80 14.23 2.82
CA TYR A 442 -7.05 13.51 2.55
C TYR A 442 -7.98 13.64 3.75
N MET A 443 -9.21 14.10 3.52
CA MET A 443 -10.24 14.20 4.53
C MET A 443 -11.63 13.98 3.92
N LEU A 444 -12.62 13.75 4.78
CA LEU A 444 -14.00 13.55 4.39
C LEU A 444 -14.82 14.80 4.70
N VAL A 445 -15.66 15.22 3.76
CA VAL A 445 -16.54 16.38 3.94
C VAL A 445 -17.66 16.02 4.92
N ASN A 446 -17.66 16.66 6.09
CA ASN A 446 -18.72 16.52 7.09
C ASN A 446 -19.92 17.41 6.74
N GLY A 447 -21.11 16.80 6.64
CA GLY A 447 -22.32 17.38 6.03
C GLY A 447 -23.06 18.47 6.79
N ASN A 448 -22.54 18.98 7.93
CA ASN A 448 -23.29 19.93 8.78
C ASN A 448 -23.14 21.41 8.37
N LYS A 449 -22.57 21.72 7.20
CA LYS A 449 -22.32 23.11 6.79
C LYS A 449 -23.25 23.56 5.68
N SER A 450 -23.82 24.75 5.85
CA SER A 450 -24.65 25.46 4.86
C SER A 450 -23.93 25.75 3.53
N LEU A 451 -22.59 25.71 3.53
CA LEU A 451 -21.78 25.86 2.32
C LEU A 451 -20.94 24.59 2.09
N LEU A 452 -21.31 23.82 1.07
CA LEU A 452 -20.51 22.69 0.62
C LEU A 452 -19.27 23.19 -0.12
N PRO A 453 -18.07 22.66 0.18
CA PRO A 453 -16.87 23.06 -0.54
C PRO A 453 -16.98 22.66 -2.01
N LYS A 454 -16.32 23.42 -2.89
CA LYS A 454 -16.15 23.08 -4.31
C LYS A 454 -14.69 22.77 -4.61
N CYS A 455 -14.45 21.94 -5.60
CA CYS A 455 -13.10 21.70 -6.11
C CYS A 455 -12.53 23.00 -6.68
N SER A 456 -11.37 23.44 -6.20
CA SER A 456 -10.70 24.65 -6.65
C SER A 456 -10.26 24.60 -8.11
N ARG A 457 -10.18 23.41 -8.72
CA ARG A 457 -9.75 23.21 -10.10
C ARG A 457 -10.89 22.95 -11.08
N CYS A 458 -11.73 21.95 -10.83
CA CYS A 458 -12.84 21.61 -11.73
C CYS A 458 -14.19 22.22 -11.32
N CYS A 459 -14.23 23.03 -10.25
CA CYS A 459 -15.43 23.67 -9.72
C CYS A 459 -16.58 22.73 -9.28
N ASN A 460 -16.40 21.40 -9.33
CA ASN A 460 -17.40 20.45 -8.85
C ASN A 460 -17.71 20.65 -7.36
N ILE A 461 -19.00 20.74 -7.03
CA ILE A 461 -19.48 20.86 -5.65
C ILE A 461 -19.40 19.48 -4.98
N PHE A 462 -18.74 19.41 -3.82
CA PHE A 462 -18.66 18.19 -3.04
C PHE A 462 -19.95 18.00 -2.25
N THR A 463 -20.52 16.79 -2.20
CA THR A 463 -21.63 16.54 -1.26
C THR A 463 -21.11 16.19 0.12
N SER A 464 -22.03 16.09 1.09
CA SER A 464 -21.76 15.42 2.35
C SER A 464 -21.15 14.03 2.11
N SER A 465 -20.21 13.65 2.97
CA SER A 465 -19.50 12.38 2.90
C SER A 465 -18.74 12.16 1.59
N CYS A 466 -18.19 13.22 0.99
CA CYS A 466 -17.27 13.11 -0.15
C CYS A 466 -15.82 13.08 0.33
N GLY A 467 -14.98 12.22 -0.26
CA GLY A 467 -13.53 12.25 -0.05
C GLY A 467 -12.89 13.41 -0.82
N ILE A 468 -12.10 14.23 -0.15
CA ILE A 468 -11.42 15.39 -0.75
C ILE A 468 -9.96 15.48 -0.28
N PHE A 469 -9.16 16.22 -1.04
CA PHE A 469 -7.81 16.61 -0.65
C PHE A 469 -7.84 18.11 -0.33
N ALA A 470 -7.60 18.47 0.93
CA ALA A 470 -7.71 19.85 1.37
C ALA A 470 -6.41 20.36 1.97
N CYS A 471 -6.07 21.60 1.64
CA CYS A 471 -5.09 22.38 2.39
C CYS A 471 -5.83 23.18 3.48
N GLN A 472 -5.52 22.91 4.75
CA GLN A 472 -6.18 23.56 5.88
C GLN A 472 -5.85 25.05 5.99
N TYR A 473 -4.69 25.46 5.48
CA TYR A 473 -4.20 26.85 5.54
C TYR A 473 -4.78 27.71 4.42
N CYS A 474 -4.68 27.24 3.17
CA CYS A 474 -5.13 27.99 2.00
C CYS A 474 -6.63 27.82 1.70
N LYS A 475 -7.32 26.92 2.41
CA LYS A 475 -8.73 26.57 2.15
C LYS A 475 -8.99 26.06 0.71
N ILE A 476 -7.95 25.54 0.06
CA ILE A 476 -8.01 24.91 -1.26
C ILE A 476 -8.48 23.47 -1.09
N CYS A 477 -9.44 23.04 -1.91
CA CYS A 477 -9.97 21.68 -1.90
C CYS A 477 -9.90 21.09 -3.31
N LEU A 478 -9.44 19.85 -3.45
CA LEU A 478 -9.34 19.14 -4.72
C LEU A 478 -10.14 17.84 -4.67
N CYS A 479 -10.83 17.51 -5.77
CA CYS A 479 -11.37 16.17 -5.97
C CYS A 479 -10.23 15.18 -6.24
N ILE A 480 -10.49 13.88 -6.14
CA ILE A 480 -9.47 12.84 -6.38
C ILE A 480 -8.83 12.95 -7.76
N ASP A 481 -9.60 13.26 -8.81
CA ASP A 481 -9.09 13.35 -10.18
C ASP A 481 -8.23 14.60 -10.39
N CYS A 482 -8.66 15.74 -9.84
CA CYS A 482 -7.87 16.97 -9.87
C CYS A 482 -6.59 16.83 -9.04
N PHE A 483 -6.63 16.08 -7.94
CA PHE A 483 -5.48 15.79 -7.10
C PHE A 483 -4.50 14.83 -7.80
N LYS A 484 -5.00 13.77 -8.47
CA LYS A 484 -4.19 12.87 -9.32
C LYS A 484 -3.40 13.67 -10.36
N ASN A 485 -4.11 14.51 -11.12
CA ASN A 485 -3.56 15.31 -12.22
C ASN A 485 -2.94 16.65 -11.76
N TRP A 486 -2.76 16.85 -10.46
CA TRP A 486 -2.09 18.03 -9.93
C TRP A 486 -0.59 17.92 -10.24
N ASN A 487 -0.17 18.60 -11.31
CA ASN A 487 1.17 18.58 -11.89
C ASN A 487 1.99 19.83 -11.54
N GLU A 488 1.40 20.85 -10.91
CA GLU A 488 2.10 22.07 -10.44
C GLU A 488 2.97 21.79 -9.19
N VAL A 489 3.56 20.60 -9.09
CA VAL A 489 4.14 20.09 -7.84
C VAL A 489 5.65 20.04 -7.91
N ASN A 490 6.28 20.89 -7.12
CA ASN A 490 7.61 20.62 -6.57
C ASN A 490 7.52 19.36 -5.69
N TYR A 491 7.93 18.21 -6.21
CA TYR A 491 8.06 16.99 -5.42
C TYR A 491 9.23 17.16 -4.43
N ARG A 492 8.96 17.08 -3.13
CA ARG A 492 10.00 16.79 -2.13
C ARG A 492 9.85 15.34 -1.67
N PRO A 493 10.74 14.43 -2.07
CA PRO A 493 10.93 13.19 -1.32
C PRO A 493 11.31 13.55 0.12
N ARG A 494 10.66 12.94 1.11
CA ARG A 494 11.12 13.01 2.51
C ARG A 494 12.30 12.08 2.74
#